data_AF-N9QX79-F1
#
_entry.id   AF-N9QX79-F1
#
_cell.length_a   1.000
_cell.length_b   1.000
_cell.length_c   1.000
_cell.angle_alpha   90.00
_cell.angle_beta   90.00
_cell.angle_gamma   90.00
#
_symmetry.space_group_name_H-M   'P 1'
#
loop_
_entity.id
_entity.type
_entity.pdbx_description
1 polymer ?
#
loop_
_entity_poly.entity_id
_entity_poly.type
_entity_poly.pdbx_seq_one_letter_code
_entity_poly.pdbx_strand_id
1 'polypeptide(L)'
;MESLLREKDPDDIGLAEISKITGIGLPSIYYHFPNKNSILIALTERVHELWRENIRSYQISHTDSWQGLILQILWIGANYLNNNAFVPKLMLSSTAPAETKAVDTNQSANLAIAIMDKLDTYYEGVNRERYTEKMIIAMYILDGIWKNAFLQYNALPDEIVKESHKALISYLRCYLPEDLEHRN
;
A
#
# COMPACT_ATOMS: atom_id res chain seq x y z
N MET A 1 4.23 18.91 -3.87
CA MET A 1 5.00 17.64 -3.94
C MET A 1 4.36 16.67 -4.91
N GLU A 2 3.07 16.34 -4.76
CA GLU A 2 2.38 15.42 -5.68
C GLU A 2 2.49 15.81 -7.15
N SER A 3 2.26 17.09 -7.50
CA SER A 3 2.39 17.56 -8.89
C SER A 3 3.79 17.35 -9.46
N LEU A 4 4.84 17.53 -8.64
CA LEU A 4 6.21 17.30 -9.06
C LEU A 4 6.50 15.82 -9.29
N LEU A 5 5.99 14.95 -8.44
CA LEU A 5 6.18 13.49 -8.55
C LEU A 5 5.43 12.87 -9.74
N ARG A 6 4.44 13.57 -10.30
CA ARG A 6 3.78 13.15 -11.55
C ARG A 6 4.69 13.30 -12.76
N GLU A 7 5.63 14.25 -12.72
CA GLU A 7 6.48 14.62 -13.85
C GLU A 7 7.93 14.16 -13.67
N LYS A 8 8.40 14.05 -12.42
CA LYS A 8 9.79 13.77 -12.08
C LYS A 8 9.90 12.60 -11.12
N ASP A 9 11.10 12.05 -11.02
CA ASP A 9 11.40 11.08 -9.98
C ASP A 9 11.71 11.79 -8.65
N PRO A 10 11.47 11.13 -7.50
CA PRO A 10 11.68 11.74 -6.18
C PRO A 10 13.07 12.35 -6.01
N ASP A 11 14.10 11.73 -6.61
CA ASP A 11 15.49 12.14 -6.50
C ASP A 11 15.78 13.45 -7.23
N ASP A 12 15.06 13.75 -8.30
CA ASP A 12 15.23 14.96 -9.12
C ASP A 12 14.53 16.21 -8.55
N ILE A 13 13.71 16.03 -7.51
CA ILE A 13 13.00 17.13 -6.86
C ILE A 13 13.91 17.81 -5.83
N GLY A 14 13.91 19.14 -5.80
CA GLY A 14 14.66 19.94 -4.81
C GLY A 14 13.76 20.85 -3.97
N LEU A 15 14.19 21.22 -2.75
CA LEU A 15 13.43 22.12 -1.87
C LEU A 15 13.23 23.52 -2.48
N ALA A 16 14.20 24.01 -3.26
CA ALA A 16 14.08 25.29 -3.97
C ALA A 16 12.96 25.27 -5.02
N GLU A 17 12.79 24.14 -5.71
CA GLU A 17 11.69 23.96 -6.66
C GLU A 17 10.33 23.91 -5.95
N ILE A 18 10.26 23.22 -4.80
CA ILE A 18 9.06 23.20 -3.95
C ILE A 18 8.71 24.62 -3.50
N SER A 19 9.70 25.42 -3.06
CA SER A 19 9.52 26.82 -2.70
C SER A 19 8.92 27.63 -3.85
N LYS A 20 9.48 27.48 -5.06
CA LYS A 20 9.00 28.18 -6.26
C LYS A 20 7.54 27.85 -6.61
N ILE A 21 7.15 26.58 -6.51
CA ILE A 21 5.80 26.15 -6.89
C ILE A 21 4.76 26.50 -5.82
N THR A 22 5.13 26.45 -4.55
CA THR A 22 4.21 26.70 -3.42
C THR A 22 4.12 28.18 -3.05
N GLY A 23 5.10 28.99 -3.46
CA GLY A 23 5.26 30.37 -2.99
C GLY A 23 5.72 30.49 -1.53
N ILE A 24 5.95 29.36 -0.85
CA ILE A 24 6.44 29.33 0.53
C ILE A 24 7.93 29.61 0.52
N GLY A 25 8.38 30.56 1.34
CA GLY A 25 9.79 30.88 1.48
C GLY A 25 10.61 29.67 1.92
N LEU A 26 11.78 29.49 1.29
CA LEU A 26 12.68 28.37 1.61
C LEU A 26 13.00 28.23 3.11
N PRO A 27 13.21 29.32 3.90
CA PRO A 27 13.38 29.22 5.35
C PRO A 27 12.19 28.59 6.08
N SER A 28 10.95 28.91 5.67
CA SER A 28 9.74 28.31 6.24
C SER A 28 9.62 26.83 5.91
N ILE A 29 10.03 26.42 4.70
CA ILE A 29 10.09 25.01 4.34
C ILE A 29 11.08 24.28 5.23
N TYR A 30 12.30 24.80 5.40
CA TYR A 30 13.31 24.18 6.28
C TYR A 30 12.86 24.09 7.74
N TYR A 31 12.09 25.06 8.22
CA TYR A 31 11.54 25.04 9.58
C TYR A 31 10.60 23.85 9.82
N HIS A 32 9.75 23.52 8.84
CA HIS A 32 8.81 22.39 8.94
C HIS A 32 9.41 21.05 8.47
N PHE A 33 10.29 21.09 7.49
CA PHE A 33 10.88 19.92 6.85
C PHE A 33 12.40 20.13 6.71
N PRO A 34 13.22 19.50 7.56
CA PRO A 34 14.67 19.73 7.56
C PRO A 34 15.33 19.30 6.25
N ASN A 35 14.72 18.37 5.51
CA ASN A 35 15.14 17.96 4.18
C ASN A 35 13.95 17.47 3.34
N LYS A 36 14.19 17.23 2.05
CA LYS A 36 13.19 16.69 1.11
C LYS A 36 12.62 15.34 1.56
N ASN A 37 13.44 14.48 2.17
CA ASN A 37 13.03 13.15 2.57
C ASN A 37 11.94 13.22 3.65
N SER A 38 11.98 14.21 4.55
CA SER A 38 10.90 14.46 5.51
C SER A 38 9.56 14.79 4.83
N ILE A 39 9.57 15.49 3.69
CA ILE A 39 8.36 15.76 2.90
C ILE A 39 7.87 14.47 2.23
N LEU A 40 8.78 13.68 1.67
CA LEU A 40 8.45 12.39 1.04
C LEU A 40 7.83 11.44 2.07
N ILE A 41 8.42 11.29 3.25
CA ILE A 41 7.90 10.47 4.35
C ILE A 41 6.48 10.90 4.74
N ALA A 42 6.27 12.19 4.99
CA ALA A 42 4.95 12.70 5.35
C ALA A 42 3.90 12.46 4.25
N LEU A 43 4.32 12.54 2.98
CA LEU A 43 3.45 12.22 1.85
C LEU A 43 3.14 10.71 1.79
N THR A 44 4.13 9.84 2.01
CA THR A 44 3.97 8.38 2.05
C THR A 44 2.99 7.98 3.15
N GLU A 45 3.15 8.52 4.36
CA GLU A 45 2.26 8.28 5.48
C GLU A 45 0.82 8.69 5.17
N ARG A 46 0.63 9.86 4.53
CA ARG A 46 -0.69 10.33 4.10
C ARG A 46 -1.34 9.38 3.09
N VAL A 47 -0.59 8.92 2.08
CA VAL A 47 -1.10 7.97 1.08
C VAL A 47 -1.51 6.67 1.75
N HIS A 48 -0.71 6.14 2.68
CA HIS A 48 -1.05 4.93 3.42
C HIS A 48 -2.26 5.09 4.34
N GLU A 49 -2.45 6.24 4.98
CA GLU A 49 -3.66 6.48 5.78
C GLU A 49 -4.91 6.46 4.90
N LEU A 50 -4.87 7.16 3.77
CA LEU A 50 -5.99 7.15 2.81
C LEU A 50 -6.32 5.73 2.35
N TRP A 51 -5.32 4.87 2.13
CA TRP A 51 -5.56 3.46 1.80
C TRP A 51 -6.24 2.69 2.92
N ARG A 52 -5.80 2.86 4.17
CA ARG A 52 -6.45 2.23 5.32
C ARG A 52 -7.89 2.69 5.47
N GLU A 53 -8.14 3.98 5.35
CA GLU A 53 -9.48 4.55 5.40
C GLU A 53 -10.37 3.99 4.29
N ASN A 54 -9.84 3.87 3.08
CA ASN A 54 -10.56 3.26 1.95
C ASN A 54 -10.87 1.79 2.20
N ILE A 55 -9.95 0.99 2.73
CA ILE A 55 -10.20 -0.44 3.06
C ILE A 55 -11.27 -0.55 4.15
N ARG A 56 -11.17 0.27 5.21
CA ARG A 56 -12.14 0.26 6.32
C ARG A 56 -13.54 0.63 5.83
N SER A 57 -13.65 1.70 5.04
CA SER A 57 -14.93 2.22 4.51
C SER A 57 -15.47 1.43 3.32
N TYR A 58 -14.66 0.60 2.67
CA TYR A 58 -15.04 -0.17 1.49
C TYR A 58 -16.31 -0.99 1.75
N GLN A 59 -17.35 -0.74 0.97
CA GLN A 59 -18.58 -1.53 1.02
C GLN A 59 -18.38 -2.76 0.14
N ILE A 60 -18.41 -3.93 0.76
CA ILE A 60 -18.19 -5.18 0.05
C ILE A 60 -19.32 -5.40 -0.95
N SER A 61 -18.96 -5.52 -2.23
CA SER A 61 -19.85 -6.04 -3.26
C SER A 61 -19.85 -7.58 -3.18
N HIS A 62 -20.98 -8.17 -2.78
CA HIS A 62 -21.30 -9.61 -2.76
C HIS A 62 -20.10 -10.53 -3.10
N THR A 63 -19.39 -11.00 -2.08
CA THR A 63 -18.33 -12.00 -2.24
C THR A 63 -18.65 -13.18 -1.36
N ASP A 64 -18.64 -14.37 -1.93
CA ASP A 64 -19.04 -15.58 -1.24
C ASP A 64 -17.93 -16.13 -0.31
N SER A 65 -16.70 -15.60 -0.38
CA SER A 65 -15.53 -16.19 0.29
C SER A 65 -14.47 -15.16 0.71
N TRP A 66 -13.67 -15.47 1.73
CA TRP A 66 -12.61 -14.57 2.20
C TRP A 66 -11.56 -14.31 1.11
N GLN A 67 -11.33 -15.30 0.24
CA GLN A 67 -10.47 -15.22 -0.93
C GLN A 67 -11.00 -14.14 -1.87
N GLY A 68 -12.30 -14.17 -2.16
CA GLY A 68 -12.98 -13.17 -2.98
C GLY A 68 -12.81 -11.76 -2.42
N LEU A 69 -13.03 -11.58 -1.11
CA LEU A 69 -12.84 -10.29 -0.45
C LEU A 69 -11.41 -9.77 -0.56
N ILE A 70 -10.42 -10.60 -0.24
CA ILE A 70 -9.01 -10.20 -0.34
C ILE A 70 -8.67 -9.84 -1.80
N LEU A 71 -9.06 -10.67 -2.77
CA LEU A 71 -8.80 -10.42 -4.18
C LEU A 71 -9.42 -9.10 -4.66
N GLN A 72 -10.63 -8.76 -4.20
CA GLN A 72 -11.25 -7.46 -4.50
C GLN A 72 -10.42 -6.30 -3.94
N ILE A 73 -10.00 -6.37 -2.67
CA ILE A 73 -9.18 -5.34 -2.03
C ILE A 73 -7.86 -5.15 -2.78
N LEU A 74 -7.18 -6.24 -3.12
CA LEU A 74 -5.91 -6.20 -3.82
C LEU A 74 -6.06 -5.65 -5.25
N TRP A 75 -7.14 -6.01 -5.94
CA TRP A 75 -7.43 -5.48 -7.28
C TRP A 75 -7.67 -3.96 -7.25
N ILE A 76 -8.38 -3.46 -6.24
CA ILE A 76 -8.57 -2.01 -6.04
C ILE A 76 -7.22 -1.33 -5.80
N GLY A 77 -6.35 -1.91 -4.96
CA GLY A 77 -5.01 -1.40 -4.70
C GLY A 77 -4.14 -1.34 -5.96
N ALA A 78 -4.10 -2.43 -6.74
CA ALA A 78 -3.34 -2.50 -7.99
C ALA A 78 -3.83 -1.47 -9.02
N ASN A 79 -5.16 -1.34 -9.19
CA ASN A 79 -5.74 -0.34 -10.06
C ASN A 79 -5.43 1.08 -9.60
N TYR A 80 -5.48 1.35 -8.29
CA TYR A 80 -5.13 2.66 -7.75
C TYR A 80 -3.67 3.01 -8.06
N LEU A 81 -2.74 2.06 -7.89
CA LEU A 81 -1.33 2.24 -8.23
C LEU A 81 -1.12 2.55 -9.72
N ASN A 82 -1.72 1.74 -10.61
CA ASN A 82 -1.58 1.93 -12.05
C ASN A 82 -2.21 3.24 -12.56
N ASN A 83 -3.29 3.70 -11.93
CA ASN A 83 -4.00 4.91 -12.37
C ASN A 83 -3.50 6.21 -11.68
N ASN A 84 -2.51 6.14 -10.80
CA ASN A 84 -1.95 7.31 -10.12
C ASN A 84 -0.45 7.42 -10.34
N ALA A 85 -0.02 8.20 -11.34
CA ALA A 85 1.39 8.30 -11.77
C ALA A 85 2.44 8.55 -10.65
N PHE A 86 2.09 9.23 -9.56
CA PHE A 86 3.04 9.54 -8.49
C PHE A 86 3.06 8.53 -7.34
N VAL A 87 1.96 7.81 -7.11
CA VAL A 87 1.83 6.89 -5.98
C VAL A 87 2.80 5.71 -6.07
N PRO A 88 2.92 4.97 -7.19
CA PRO A 88 3.83 3.84 -7.24
C PRO A 88 5.30 4.29 -7.15
N LYS A 89 5.64 5.49 -7.63
CA LYS A 89 6.98 6.07 -7.40
C LYS A 89 7.28 6.32 -5.93
N LEU A 90 6.26 6.64 -5.13
CA LEU A 90 6.40 6.88 -3.71
C LEU A 90 6.46 5.58 -2.90
N MET A 91 5.69 4.57 -3.32
CA MET A 91 5.39 3.36 -2.55
C MET A 91 6.25 2.16 -2.95
N LEU A 92 6.63 2.09 -4.23
CA LEU A 92 7.25 0.90 -4.83
C LEU A 92 8.69 1.15 -5.29
N SER A 93 9.17 2.39 -5.29
CA SER A 93 10.53 2.69 -5.74
C SER A 93 11.57 2.21 -4.72
N SER A 94 12.69 1.67 -5.23
CA SER A 94 13.78 1.14 -4.41
C SER A 94 14.72 2.22 -3.85
N THR A 95 14.58 3.48 -4.30
CA THR A 95 15.47 4.60 -3.96
C THR A 95 15.08 5.33 -2.67
N ALA A 96 14.01 4.89 -2.01
CA ALA A 96 13.58 5.46 -0.74
C ALA A 96 14.71 5.35 0.33
N PRO A 97 15.04 6.44 1.05
CA PRO A 97 15.98 6.42 2.17
C PRO A 97 15.64 5.34 3.20
N ALA A 98 16.62 4.90 3.99
CA ALA A 98 16.42 3.84 4.98
C ALA A 98 15.28 4.16 5.97
N GLU A 99 15.11 5.44 6.30
CA GLU A 99 14.04 5.96 7.15
C GLU A 99 12.65 5.76 6.53
N THR A 100 12.53 5.92 5.21
CA THR A 100 11.29 5.67 4.47
C THR A 100 10.99 4.17 4.38
N LYS A 101 12.01 3.31 4.27
CA LYS A 101 11.82 1.84 4.28
C LYS A 101 11.27 1.31 5.61
N ALA A 102 11.68 1.90 6.73
CA ALA A 102 11.15 1.56 8.05
C ALA A 102 9.66 1.95 8.17
N VAL A 103 9.27 3.09 7.60
CA VAL A 103 7.87 3.49 7.45
C VAL A 103 7.13 2.43 6.62
N ASP A 104 7.56 2.15 5.39
CA ASP A 104 6.89 1.20 4.48
C ASP A 104 6.66 -0.20 5.08
N THR A 105 7.63 -0.71 5.84
CA THR A 105 7.51 -2.01 6.54
C THR A 105 6.36 -1.99 7.55
N ASN A 106 6.30 -0.94 8.38
CA ASN A 106 5.20 -0.75 9.33
C ASN A 106 3.87 -0.56 8.60
N GLN A 107 3.87 0.07 7.42
CA GLN A 107 2.65 0.31 6.67
C GLN A 107 2.05 -0.95 6.04
N SER A 108 2.88 -1.87 5.53
CA SER A 108 2.42 -3.17 5.04
C SER A 108 1.77 -3.99 6.16
N ALA A 109 2.34 -3.95 7.37
CA ALA A 109 1.73 -4.57 8.54
C ALA A 109 0.39 -3.92 8.92
N ASN A 110 0.29 -2.58 8.86
CA ASN A 110 -0.95 -1.87 9.12
C ASN A 110 -2.06 -2.20 8.11
N LEU A 111 -1.72 -2.40 6.83
CA LEU A 111 -2.67 -2.85 5.81
C LEU A 111 -3.16 -4.28 6.09
N ALA A 112 -2.26 -5.18 6.47
CA ALA A 112 -2.63 -6.54 6.88
C ALA A 112 -3.62 -6.53 8.04
N ILE A 113 -3.39 -5.68 9.05
CA ILE A 113 -4.31 -5.52 10.19
C ILE A 113 -5.69 -5.01 9.72
N ALA A 114 -5.73 -4.00 8.84
CA ALA A 114 -6.99 -3.47 8.31
C ALA A 114 -7.78 -4.52 7.50
N ILE A 115 -7.08 -5.39 6.75
CA ILE A 115 -7.70 -6.53 6.05
C ILE A 115 -8.24 -7.55 7.05
N MET A 116 -7.49 -7.86 8.12
CA MET A 116 -7.95 -8.76 9.18
C MET A 116 -9.17 -8.21 9.93
N ASP A 117 -9.20 -6.90 10.23
CA ASP A 117 -10.37 -6.22 10.81
C ASP A 117 -11.59 -6.39 9.89
N LYS A 118 -11.38 -6.23 8.59
CA LYS A 118 -12.44 -6.41 7.59
C LYS A 118 -12.94 -7.85 7.55
N LEU A 119 -12.04 -8.83 7.57
CA LEU A 119 -12.42 -10.24 7.61
C LEU A 119 -13.24 -10.57 8.86
N ASP A 120 -12.80 -10.13 10.04
CA ASP A 120 -13.48 -10.38 11.32
C ASP A 120 -14.88 -9.71 11.41
N THR A 121 -15.05 -8.61 10.67
CA THR A 121 -16.35 -7.94 10.55
C THR A 121 -17.35 -8.75 9.71
N TYR A 122 -16.88 -9.46 8.67
CA TYR A 122 -17.76 -10.14 7.70
C TYR A 122 -17.88 -11.64 7.90
N TYR A 123 -16.91 -12.28 8.55
CA TYR A 123 -16.87 -13.73 8.72
C TYR A 123 -16.86 -14.11 10.20
N GLU A 124 -17.54 -15.20 10.53
CA GLU A 124 -17.49 -15.81 11.85
C GLU A 124 -16.22 -16.66 12.02
N GLY A 125 -15.75 -16.78 13.26
CA GLY A 125 -14.62 -17.67 13.59
C GLY A 125 -13.23 -17.20 13.13
N VAL A 126 -13.09 -15.95 12.67
CA VAL A 126 -11.79 -15.38 12.31
C VAL A 126 -10.91 -15.25 13.57
N ASN A 127 -9.95 -16.16 13.73
CA ASN A 127 -8.98 -16.08 14.82
C ASN A 127 -7.88 -15.06 14.49
N ARG A 128 -8.11 -13.81 14.87
CA ARG A 128 -7.18 -12.71 14.63
C ARG A 128 -5.80 -12.93 15.26
N GLU A 129 -5.75 -13.44 16.49
CA GLU A 129 -4.49 -13.70 17.20
C GLU A 129 -3.62 -14.68 16.39
N ARG A 130 -4.23 -15.71 15.81
CA ARG A 130 -3.54 -16.73 15.03
C ARG A 130 -3.15 -16.26 13.63
N TYR A 131 -4.01 -15.49 12.96
CA TYR A 131 -3.88 -15.24 11.51
C TYR A 131 -3.26 -13.88 11.14
N THR A 132 -3.20 -12.91 12.06
CA THR A 132 -2.67 -11.56 11.73
C THR A 132 -1.24 -11.61 11.25
N GLU A 133 -0.35 -12.34 11.94
CA GLU A 133 1.04 -12.48 11.52
C GLU A 133 1.15 -13.13 10.13
N LYS A 134 0.27 -14.08 9.82
CA LYS A 134 0.25 -14.73 8.50
C LYS A 134 -0.20 -13.74 7.43
N MET A 135 -1.21 -12.92 7.70
CA MET A 135 -1.60 -11.82 6.80
C MET A 135 -0.46 -10.84 6.57
N ILE A 136 0.30 -10.48 7.60
CA ILE A 136 1.47 -9.57 7.47
C ILE A 136 2.51 -10.18 6.51
N ILE A 137 2.86 -11.45 6.69
CA ILE A 137 3.81 -12.15 5.79
C ILE A 137 3.25 -12.21 4.36
N ALA A 138 1.95 -12.46 4.20
CA ALA A 138 1.30 -12.48 2.90
C ALA A 138 1.40 -11.12 2.20
N MET A 139 1.24 -10.02 2.94
CA MET A 139 1.44 -8.66 2.42
C MET A 139 2.89 -8.37 2.05
N TYR A 140 3.88 -8.92 2.76
CA TYR A 140 5.29 -8.80 2.36
C TYR A 140 5.60 -9.55 1.06
N ILE A 141 4.99 -10.72 0.85
CA ILE A 141 5.10 -11.46 -0.42
C ILE A 141 4.53 -10.60 -1.56
N LEU A 142 3.35 -10.03 -1.38
CA LEU A 142 2.71 -9.15 -2.36
C LEU A 142 3.57 -7.92 -2.67
N ASP A 143 4.00 -7.21 -1.63
CA ASP A 143 4.83 -6.00 -1.72
C ASP A 143 6.13 -6.26 -2.49
N GLY A 144 6.80 -7.38 -2.21
CA GLY A 144 8.00 -7.78 -2.94
C GLY A 144 7.75 -8.03 -4.44
N ILE A 145 6.64 -8.69 -4.78
CA ILE A 145 6.26 -8.92 -6.19
C ILE A 145 5.96 -7.60 -6.89
N TRP A 146 5.18 -6.72 -6.26
CA TRP A 146 4.78 -5.44 -6.86
C TRP A 146 5.94 -4.46 -6.98
N LYS A 147 6.83 -4.39 -5.99
CA LYS A 147 8.07 -3.59 -6.06
C LYS A 147 8.96 -4.05 -7.21
N ASN A 148 9.14 -5.36 -7.37
CA ASN A 148 9.93 -5.91 -8.48
C ASN A 148 9.26 -5.61 -9.84
N ALA A 149 7.95 -5.80 -9.93
CA ALA A 149 7.20 -5.47 -11.15
C ALA A 149 7.35 -4.00 -11.53
N PHE A 150 7.20 -3.09 -10.56
CA PHE A 150 7.36 -1.67 -10.79
C PHE A 150 8.80 -1.30 -11.17
N LEU A 151 9.80 -1.90 -10.54
CA LEU A 151 11.21 -1.70 -10.90
C LEU A 151 11.50 -2.14 -12.34
N GLN A 152 10.89 -3.23 -12.79
CA GLN A 152 11.14 -3.79 -14.12
C GLN A 152 10.34 -3.12 -15.24
N TYR A 153 9.07 -2.78 -14.97
CA TYR A 153 8.11 -2.35 -15.99
C TYR A 153 7.63 -0.91 -15.82
N ASN A 154 8.00 -0.23 -14.73
CA ASN A 154 7.46 1.07 -14.32
C ASN A 154 5.92 1.09 -14.24
N ALA A 155 5.32 -0.07 -13.97
CA ALA A 155 3.89 -0.33 -13.90
C ALA A 155 3.66 -1.66 -13.14
N LEU A 156 2.40 -1.98 -12.85
CA LEU A 156 1.98 -3.30 -12.40
C LEU A 156 1.20 -3.99 -13.53
N PRO A 157 1.85 -4.81 -14.38
CA PRO A 157 1.14 -5.52 -15.44
C PRO A 157 0.06 -6.44 -14.86
N ASP A 158 -1.10 -6.51 -15.51
CA ASP A 158 -2.24 -7.33 -15.06
C ASP A 158 -1.86 -8.79 -14.79
N GLU A 159 -0.99 -9.36 -15.61
CA GLU A 159 -0.52 -10.74 -15.43
C GLU A 159 0.31 -10.92 -14.15
N ILE A 160 1.13 -9.92 -13.79
CA ILE A 160 1.88 -9.94 -12.52
C ILE A 160 0.94 -9.74 -11.34
N VAL A 161 -0.07 -8.88 -11.47
CA VAL A 161 -1.11 -8.70 -10.44
C VAL A 161 -1.83 -10.03 -10.20
N LYS A 162 -2.28 -10.71 -11.26
CA LYS A 162 -2.93 -12.04 -11.17
C LYS A 162 -2.03 -13.09 -10.53
N GLU A 163 -0.74 -13.13 -10.87
CA GLU A 163 0.20 -14.07 -10.23
C GLU A 163 0.44 -13.74 -8.75
N SER A 164 0.55 -12.46 -8.41
CA SER A 164 0.71 -12.01 -7.02
C SER A 164 -0.49 -12.39 -6.15
N HIS A 165 -1.70 -12.33 -6.72
CA HIS A 165 -2.93 -12.76 -6.09
C HIS A 165 -2.93 -14.28 -5.82
N LYS A 166 -2.52 -15.09 -6.80
CA LYS A 166 -2.41 -16.55 -6.62
C LYS A 166 -1.41 -16.90 -5.53
N ALA A 167 -0.25 -16.25 -5.52
CA ALA A 167 0.78 -16.47 -4.50
C ALA A 167 0.26 -16.14 -3.09
N LEU A 168 -0.37 -14.98 -2.93
CA LEU A 168 -0.92 -14.54 -1.65
C LEU A 168 -2.02 -15.47 -1.14
N ILE A 169 -3.01 -15.82 -1.97
CA ILE A 169 -4.11 -16.70 -1.56
C ILE A 169 -3.60 -18.12 -1.25
N SER A 170 -2.68 -18.65 -2.06
CA SER A 170 -2.11 -19.98 -1.82
C SER A 170 -1.34 -20.04 -0.50
N TYR A 171 -0.58 -18.98 -0.17
CA TYR A 171 0.08 -18.87 1.12
C TYR A 171 -0.93 -18.81 2.29
N LEU A 172 -1.98 -18.01 2.18
CA LEU A 172 -2.99 -17.88 3.24
C LEU A 172 -3.80 -19.15 3.46
N ARG A 173 -4.08 -19.93 2.41
CA ARG A 173 -4.74 -21.25 2.50
C ARG A 173 -3.97 -22.28 3.33
N CYS A 174 -2.66 -22.10 3.52
CA CYS A 174 -1.90 -22.94 4.44
C CYS A 174 -2.27 -22.74 5.91
N TYR A 175 -3.01 -21.67 6.24
CA TYR A 175 -3.30 -21.25 7.61
C TYR A 175 -4.79 -20.99 7.88
N LEU A 176 -5.48 -20.33 6.95
CA LEU A 176 -6.91 -20.07 7.05
C LEU A 176 -7.69 -21.30 6.56
N PRO A 177 -8.88 -21.59 7.15
CA PRO A 177 -9.77 -22.60 6.60
C PRO A 177 -10.22 -22.21 5.18
N GLU A 178 -10.54 -23.20 4.35
CA GLU A 178 -10.98 -22.92 2.97
C GLU A 178 -12.28 -22.13 2.96
N ASP A 179 -13.21 -22.48 3.85
CA ASP A 179 -14.50 -21.83 4.01
C ASP A 179 -14.59 -21.12 5.36
N LEU A 180 -15.16 -19.92 5.36
CA LEU A 180 -15.53 -19.16 6.55
C LEU A 180 -17.02 -18.81 6.44
N GLU A 181 -17.76 -19.00 7.53
CA GLU A 181 -19.18 -18.65 7.56
C GLU A 181 -19.35 -17.13 7.60
N HIS A 182 -20.35 -16.60 6.90
CA HIS A 182 -20.67 -15.17 6.93
C HIS A 182 -21.30 -14.82 8.28
N ARG A 183 -20.89 -13.68 8.85
CA ARG A 183 -21.52 -13.12 10.04
C ARG A 183 -22.91 -12.58 9.66
N ASN A 184 -23.94 -13.04 10.39
CA ASN A 184 -25.33 -12.60 10.21
C ASN A 184 -25.54 -11.13 10.60
#